data_AF-A0A2G5TTI3-F1
#
_entry.id   AF-A0A2G5TTI3-F1
#
_cell.length_a   1.000
_cell.length_b   1.000
_cell.length_c   1.000
_cell.angle_alpha   90.00
_cell.angle_beta   90.00
_cell.angle_gamma   90.00
#
_symmetry.space_group_name_H-M   'P 1'
#
loop_
_entity.id
_entity.type
_entity.pdbx_description
1 polymer ?
#
loop_
_entity_poly.entity_id
_entity_poly.type
_entity_poly.pdbx_seq_one_letter_code
_entity_poly.pdbx_strand_id
1 'polypeptide(L)'
;MPIRLLSLPFDDLEYVIDSMDVRALIALSLCSKQAKNLVQNSNREIQCLSAKVYKNLIRLTVYELPSEKEYDFVLRDDSTIKVHLRKKVKVWRKEGFTQSDWMAHFLSLSEDSMVSMVEIHNVDSITYLDTVKQMIPKCEILEITANCSNETTKMAFMKLSSIAEEKVEVARNPSNHEFRISEYLTLNLRGVIFKDYNNVFELKLEDLLMANVAYITVREAKITDKELNRFLKLWMKGNHTFYRPEYIKLCTEKRINREEVFKGFEYARVNSRLQLERADGKKLFIWILGRDAIFEFRG
;
A
#
# COMPACT_ATOMS: atom_id res chain seq x y z
N MET A 1 49.00 0.18 3.60
CA MET A 1 48.36 1.03 2.59
C MET A 1 46.88 0.69 2.54
N PRO A 2 45.95 1.66 2.50
CA PRO A 2 44.55 1.34 2.24
C PRO A 2 44.44 0.73 0.83
N ILE A 3 43.78 -0.43 0.73
CA ILE A 3 43.51 -1.10 -0.55
C ILE A 3 42.63 -0.19 -1.40
N ARG A 4 43.02 0.05 -2.65
CA ARG A 4 42.19 0.77 -3.62
C ARG A 4 41.15 -0.20 -4.16
N LEU A 5 40.03 -0.33 -3.44
CA LEU A 5 38.96 -1.26 -3.77
C LEU A 5 38.57 -1.18 -5.26
N LEU A 6 38.32 0.03 -5.76
CA LEU A 6 37.92 0.28 -7.16
C LEU A 6 39.02 0.03 -8.21
N SER A 7 40.22 -0.37 -7.79
CA SER A 7 41.34 -0.73 -8.68
C SER A 7 41.57 -2.23 -8.77
N LEU A 8 40.75 -3.03 -8.07
CA LEU A 8 40.81 -4.49 -8.15
C LEU A 8 40.28 -4.99 -9.51
N PRO A 9 40.70 -6.18 -9.96
CA PRO A 9 40.06 -6.91 -11.06
C PRO A 9 38.56 -7.08 -10.84
N PHE A 10 37.81 -7.26 -11.94
CA PHE A 10 36.35 -7.36 -11.89
C PHE A 10 35.86 -8.50 -10.98
N ASP A 11 36.42 -9.70 -11.11
CA ASP A 11 36.02 -10.87 -10.32
C ASP A 11 36.26 -10.66 -8.81
N ASP A 12 37.36 -10.00 -8.45
CA ASP A 12 37.67 -9.65 -7.06
C ASP A 12 36.72 -8.57 -6.52
N LEU A 13 36.32 -7.62 -7.36
CA LEU A 13 35.33 -6.60 -7.01
C LEU A 13 33.96 -7.22 -6.76
N GLU A 14 33.51 -8.10 -7.65
CA GLU A 14 32.23 -8.81 -7.54
C GLU A 14 32.21 -9.64 -6.25
N TYR A 15 33.25 -10.43 -5.99
CA TYR A 15 33.38 -11.20 -4.76
C TYR A 15 33.31 -10.33 -3.50
N VAL A 16 33.99 -9.17 -3.51
CA VAL A 16 33.95 -8.26 -2.36
C VAL A 16 32.55 -7.71 -2.16
N ILE A 17 31.86 -7.26 -3.20
CA ILE A 17 30.49 -6.74 -3.11
C ILE A 17 29.54 -7.82 -2.58
N ASP A 18 29.65 -9.04 -3.09
CA ASP A 18 28.81 -10.17 -2.66
C ASP A 18 29.04 -10.58 -1.20
N SER A 19 30.23 -10.28 -0.67
CA SER A 19 30.56 -10.50 0.74
C SER A 19 30.11 -9.36 1.68
N MET A 20 29.76 -8.18 1.14
CA MET A 20 29.36 -7.02 1.94
C MET A 20 27.90 -7.14 2.41
N ASP A 21 27.65 -6.80 3.67
CA ASP A 21 26.29 -6.59 4.14
C ASP A 21 25.65 -5.33 3.52
N VAL A 22 24.32 -5.25 3.54
CA VAL A 22 23.57 -4.12 2.93
C VAL A 22 24.03 -2.75 3.44
N ARG A 23 24.46 -2.62 4.69
CA ARG A 23 24.95 -1.34 5.20
C ARG A 23 26.29 -0.97 4.60
N ALA A 24 27.19 -1.94 4.45
CA ALA A 24 28.47 -1.73 3.78
C ALA A 24 28.27 -1.37 2.31
N LEU A 25 27.30 -2.00 1.63
CA LEU A 25 26.89 -1.64 0.27
C LEU A 25 26.37 -0.20 0.17
N ILE A 26 25.44 0.18 1.05
CA ILE A 26 24.92 1.55 1.10
C ILE A 26 26.07 2.52 1.40
N ALA A 27 26.93 2.23 2.37
CA ALA A 27 28.08 3.08 2.69
C ALA A 27 29.04 3.23 1.48
N LEU A 28 29.33 2.13 0.78
CA LEU A 28 30.17 2.13 -0.42
C LEU A 28 29.56 2.99 -1.53
N SER A 29 28.26 2.84 -1.78
CA SER A 29 27.54 3.61 -2.78
C SER A 29 27.53 5.12 -2.50
N LEU A 30 27.77 5.55 -1.26
CA LEU A 30 27.89 6.95 -0.89
C LEU A 30 29.28 7.53 -1.13
N CYS A 31 30.30 6.70 -1.36
CA CYS A 31 31.70 7.15 -1.49
C CYS A 31 31.99 7.87 -2.80
N SER A 32 31.45 7.40 -3.93
CA SER A 32 31.65 8.02 -5.25
C SER A 32 30.59 7.56 -6.25
N LYS A 33 30.46 8.27 -7.39
CA LYS A 33 29.57 7.86 -8.49
C LYS A 33 29.93 6.47 -9.03
N GLN A 34 31.23 6.16 -9.14
CA GLN A 34 31.70 4.86 -9.60
C GLN A 34 31.32 3.75 -8.62
N ALA A 35 31.48 3.99 -7.31
CA ALA A 35 31.08 3.03 -6.29
C ALA A 35 29.56 2.83 -6.24
N LYS A 36 28.77 3.89 -6.47
CA LYS A 36 27.32 3.80 -6.60
C LYS A 36 26.91 2.90 -7.77
N ASN A 37 27.44 3.15 -8.96
CA ASN A 37 27.15 2.35 -10.15
C ASN A 37 27.54 0.88 -9.94
N LEU A 38 28.66 0.64 -9.26
CA LEU A 38 29.12 -0.70 -8.95
C LEU A 38 28.12 -1.47 -8.05
N VAL A 39 27.59 -0.81 -7.01
CA VAL A 39 26.57 -1.42 -6.13
C VAL A 39 25.25 -1.63 -6.87
N GLN A 40 24.81 -0.66 -7.68
CA GLN A 40 23.57 -0.75 -8.45
C GLN A 40 23.57 -1.89 -9.48
N ASN A 41 24.72 -2.19 -10.07
CA ASN A 41 24.86 -3.25 -11.07
C ASN A 41 25.23 -4.61 -10.47
N SER A 42 25.31 -4.70 -9.13
CA SER A 42 25.64 -5.96 -8.47
C SER A 42 24.45 -6.90 -8.43
N ASN A 43 24.71 -8.20 -8.40
CA ASN A 43 23.68 -9.22 -8.23
C ASN A 43 23.09 -9.26 -6.80
N ARG A 44 23.57 -8.39 -5.89
CA ARG A 44 23.00 -8.24 -4.54
C ARG A 44 21.80 -7.31 -4.57
N GLU A 45 20.63 -7.93 -4.56
CA GLU A 45 19.37 -7.24 -4.57
C GLU A 45 19.08 -6.62 -3.18
N ILE A 46 18.95 -5.29 -3.13
CA ILE A 46 18.34 -4.60 -1.99
C ILE A 46 16.82 -4.68 -2.20
N GLN A 47 16.26 -5.84 -1.84
CA GLN A 47 14.94 -6.27 -2.34
C GLN A 47 13.74 -5.54 -1.74
N CYS A 48 13.85 -4.89 -0.58
CA CYS A 48 12.67 -4.24 0.01
C CYS A 48 13.05 -3.03 0.84
N LEU A 49 12.48 -1.90 0.42
CA LEU A 49 12.53 -0.63 1.13
C LEU A 49 11.15 -0.36 1.71
N SER A 50 11.03 -0.33 3.03
CA SER A 50 9.83 0.12 3.73
C SER A 50 10.08 1.46 4.40
N ALA A 51 9.05 2.30 4.50
CA ALA A 51 9.08 3.56 5.20
C ALA A 51 8.00 3.58 6.30
N LYS A 52 8.39 3.92 7.53
CA LYS A 52 7.45 4.17 8.63
C LYS A 52 7.50 5.64 9.01
N VAL A 53 6.33 6.27 9.06
CA VAL A 53 6.15 7.67 9.46
C VAL A 53 5.55 7.72 10.85
N TYR A 54 6.28 8.31 11.80
CA TYR A 54 5.86 8.46 13.18
C TYR A 54 6.39 9.76 13.77
N LYS A 55 5.52 10.58 14.39
CA LYS A 55 5.89 11.87 15.02
C LYS A 55 6.75 12.76 14.11
N ASN A 56 6.32 12.90 12.85
CA ASN A 56 7.01 13.68 11.82
C ASN A 56 8.45 13.22 11.52
N LEU A 57 8.73 11.93 11.68
CA LEU A 57 9.99 11.33 11.30
C LEU A 57 9.74 10.17 10.34
N ILE A 58 10.61 10.05 9.34
CA ILE A 58 10.63 8.91 8.41
C ILE A 58 11.75 7.96 8.84
N ARG A 59 11.36 6.74 9.16
CA ARG A 59 12.26 5.60 9.33
C ARG A 59 12.19 4.74 8.07
N LEU A 60 13.31 4.56 7.41
CA LEU A 60 13.47 3.58 6.35
C LEU A 60 13.97 2.26 6.94
N THR A 61 13.39 1.16 6.50
CA THR A 61 13.84 -0.19 6.82
C THR A 61 14.20 -0.87 5.51
N VAL A 62 15.44 -1.34 5.43
CA VAL A 62 15.96 -2.09 4.28
C VAL A 62 16.08 -3.56 4.69
N TYR A 63 15.46 -4.45 3.92
CA TYR A 63 15.52 -5.90 4.16
C TYR A 63 16.55 -6.57 3.24
N GLU A 64 17.35 -7.47 3.83
CA GLU A 64 18.31 -8.32 3.12
C GLU A 64 17.78 -9.76 3.08
N LEU A 65 17.19 -10.14 1.96
CA LEU A 65 16.71 -11.49 1.68
C LEU A 65 17.81 -12.33 1.02
N PRO A 66 17.87 -13.66 1.26
CA PRO A 66 17.00 -14.45 2.13
C PRO A 66 17.42 -14.43 3.61
N SER A 67 18.40 -13.61 3.99
CA SER A 67 18.94 -13.62 5.36
C SER A 67 17.99 -13.08 6.44
N GLU A 68 16.84 -12.53 6.03
CA GLU A 68 15.80 -11.92 6.87
C GLU A 68 16.34 -10.86 7.84
N LYS A 69 17.45 -10.20 7.47
CA LYS A 69 18.02 -9.10 8.26
C LYS A 69 17.35 -7.80 7.87
N GLU A 70 17.00 -7.01 8.88
CA GLU A 70 16.48 -5.66 8.72
C GLU A 70 17.52 -4.62 9.16
N TYR A 71 17.57 -3.51 8.42
CA TYR A 71 18.44 -2.39 8.70
C TYR A 71 17.64 -1.09 8.74
N ASP A 72 17.64 -0.46 9.91
CA ASP A 72 16.85 0.74 10.18
C ASP A 72 17.69 2.01 10.03
N PHE A 73 17.12 2.95 9.28
CA PHE A 73 17.68 4.25 8.97
C PHE A 73 16.67 5.35 9.31
N VAL A 74 17.02 6.32 10.15
CA VAL A 74 16.12 7.44 10.49
C VAL A 74 16.64 8.72 9.86
N LEU A 75 15.83 9.29 8.96
CA LEU A 75 16.15 10.52 8.24
C LEU A 75 16.02 11.72 9.20
N ARG A 76 16.93 12.68 9.07
CA ARG A 76 16.98 13.91 9.88
C ARG A 76 17.13 15.14 9.01
N ASP A 77 16.70 16.28 9.53
CA ASP A 77 16.66 17.54 8.78
C ASP A 77 18.07 18.15 8.58
N ASP A 78 19.11 17.60 9.22
CA ASP A 78 20.46 18.16 9.32
C ASP A 78 21.51 17.45 8.44
N SER A 79 21.09 16.92 7.28
CA SER A 79 21.92 16.12 6.36
C SER A 79 22.47 14.81 6.95
N THR A 80 22.00 14.42 8.14
CA THR A 80 22.41 13.18 8.78
C THR A 80 21.35 12.10 8.68
N ILE A 81 21.79 10.86 8.80
CA ILE A 81 20.92 9.70 8.95
C ILE A 81 21.41 8.87 10.13
N LYS A 82 20.49 8.46 11.00
CA LYS A 82 20.80 7.54 12.10
C LYS A 82 20.69 6.11 11.59
N VAL A 83 21.75 5.35 11.75
CA VAL A 83 21.80 3.92 11.40
C VAL A 83 21.75 3.10 12.67
N HIS A 84 20.70 2.31 12.81
CA HIS A 84 20.50 1.43 13.95
C HIS A 84 21.22 0.09 13.72
N LEU A 85 22.09 -0.29 14.65
CA LEU A 85 22.99 -1.43 14.57
C LEU A 85 22.79 -2.34 15.78
N ARG A 86 21.73 -3.17 15.78
CA ARG A 86 21.36 -4.08 16.89
C ARG A 86 21.26 -3.37 18.26
N LYS A 87 22.39 -3.10 18.91
CA LYS A 87 22.53 -2.41 20.21
C LYS A 87 23.16 -1.01 20.14
N LYS A 88 23.61 -0.54 18.97
CA LYS A 88 24.29 0.75 18.80
C LYS A 88 23.57 1.61 17.78
N VAL A 89 23.70 2.92 17.91
CA VAL A 89 23.25 3.88 16.88
C VAL A 89 24.50 4.59 16.37
N LYS A 90 24.71 4.56 15.05
CA LYS A 90 25.70 5.40 14.37
C LYS A 90 24.99 6.54 13.66
N VAL A 91 25.68 7.64 13.48
CA VAL A 91 25.21 8.77 12.67
C VAL A 91 26.09 8.83 11.43
N TRP A 92 25.48 8.76 10.26
CA TRP A 92 26.15 9.04 9.01
C TRP A 92 25.82 10.46 8.58
N ARG A 93 26.81 11.17 8.05
CA ARG A 93 26.67 12.53 7.54
C ARG A 93 27.25 12.58 6.13
N LYS A 94 26.50 13.19 5.22
CA LYS A 94 26.98 13.53 3.89
C LYS A 94 26.66 14.99 3.65
N GLU A 95 27.70 15.81 3.55
CA GLU A 95 27.51 17.25 3.39
C GLU A 95 26.77 17.56 2.09
N GLY A 96 25.80 18.48 2.16
CA GLY A 96 24.94 18.85 1.05
C GLY A 96 23.77 17.90 0.79
N PHE A 97 23.67 16.74 1.46
CA PHE A 97 22.49 15.87 1.33
C PHE A 97 21.31 16.41 2.15
N THR A 98 20.17 16.57 1.51
CA THR A 98 18.88 16.75 2.18
C THR A 98 18.25 15.39 2.52
N GLN A 99 17.13 15.39 3.23
CA GLN A 99 16.36 14.15 3.42
C GLN A 99 15.88 13.56 2.09
N SER A 100 15.50 14.41 1.13
CA SER A 100 15.11 13.98 -0.21
C SER A 100 16.27 13.35 -0.97
N ASP A 101 17.50 13.86 -0.81
CA ASP A 101 18.69 13.25 -1.41
C ASP A 101 19.00 11.88 -0.81
N TRP A 102 18.83 11.73 0.51
CA TRP A 102 18.91 10.43 1.17
C TRP A 102 17.86 9.47 0.60
N MET A 103 16.59 9.88 0.55
CA MET A 103 15.51 9.06 0.02
C MET A 103 15.77 8.65 -1.44
N ALA A 104 16.13 9.60 -2.30
CA ALA A 104 16.48 9.34 -3.70
C ALA A 104 17.67 8.37 -3.82
N HIS A 105 18.63 8.44 -2.90
CA HIS A 105 19.74 7.50 -2.86
C HIS A 105 19.26 6.08 -2.53
N PHE A 106 18.42 5.90 -1.50
CA PHE A 106 17.85 4.58 -1.18
C PHE A 106 17.00 4.02 -2.32
N LEU A 107 16.13 4.85 -2.92
CA LEU A 107 15.32 4.45 -4.07
C LEU A 107 16.17 4.04 -5.28
N SER A 108 17.28 4.73 -5.53
CA SER A 108 18.17 4.36 -6.63
C SER A 108 18.91 3.04 -6.42
N LEU A 109 18.90 2.51 -5.19
CA LEU A 109 19.49 1.22 -4.86
C LEU A 109 18.44 0.09 -4.83
N SER A 110 17.14 0.41 -4.80
CA SER A 110 16.07 -0.59 -4.87
C SER A 110 15.71 -0.90 -6.31
N GLU A 111 15.36 -2.16 -6.57
CA GLU A 111 15.02 -2.66 -7.91
C GLU A 111 13.84 -1.89 -8.51
N ASP A 112 12.74 -1.80 -7.77
CA ASP A 112 11.51 -1.16 -8.26
C ASP A 112 11.57 0.37 -8.29
N SER A 113 12.68 0.97 -7.82
CA SER A 113 12.82 2.42 -7.64
C SER A 113 11.64 3.06 -6.86
N MET A 114 10.96 2.27 -6.04
CA MET A 114 9.83 2.67 -5.20
C MET A 114 9.94 2.06 -3.81
N VAL A 115 9.14 2.57 -2.88
CA VAL A 115 9.01 2.00 -1.53
C VAL A 115 7.96 0.89 -1.58
N SER A 116 8.28 -0.32 -1.14
CA SER A 116 7.30 -1.42 -1.15
C SER A 116 6.15 -1.14 -0.18
N MET A 117 6.44 -0.56 0.98
CA MET A 117 5.42 -0.30 2.00
C MET A 117 5.67 1.00 2.75
N VAL A 118 4.68 1.91 2.75
CA VAL A 118 4.66 3.12 3.56
C VAL A 118 3.63 2.99 4.67
N GLU A 119 4.06 2.99 5.93
CA GLU A 119 3.18 2.92 7.10
C GLU A 119 3.07 4.29 7.80
N ILE A 120 1.85 4.77 8.02
CA ILE A 120 1.56 5.99 8.79
C ILE A 120 1.08 5.60 10.19
N HIS A 121 1.90 5.85 11.22
CA HIS A 121 1.63 5.53 12.63
C HIS A 121 1.10 6.70 13.47
N ASN A 122 0.67 7.78 12.80
CA ASN A 122 0.32 9.10 13.30
C ASN A 122 1.46 10.13 13.11
N VAL A 123 1.05 11.36 12.82
CA VAL A 123 1.93 12.53 12.65
C VAL A 123 1.53 13.59 13.67
N ASP A 124 2.50 14.38 14.11
CA ASP A 124 2.22 15.49 15.03
C ASP A 124 1.68 16.71 14.26
N SER A 125 1.98 16.79 12.95
CA SER A 125 1.43 17.82 12.06
C SER A 125 0.90 17.23 10.75
N ILE A 126 -0.34 17.58 10.38
CA ILE A 126 -0.98 17.20 9.12
C ILE A 126 -0.23 17.78 7.90
N THR A 127 0.48 18.89 8.06
CA THR A 127 1.33 19.46 7.00
C THR A 127 2.53 18.58 6.69
N TYR A 128 2.98 17.75 7.65
CA TYR A 128 4.08 16.82 7.41
C TYR A 128 3.73 15.73 6.38
N LEU A 129 2.44 15.45 6.17
CA LEU A 129 2.00 14.56 5.11
C LEU A 129 2.38 15.10 3.72
N ASP A 130 2.47 16.41 3.54
CA ASP A 130 2.94 17.01 2.28
C ASP A 130 4.44 16.73 2.09
N THR A 131 5.23 16.81 3.16
CA THR A 131 6.64 16.40 3.16
C THR A 131 6.80 14.93 2.81
N VAL A 132 5.98 14.04 3.39
CA VAL A 132 5.99 12.61 3.06
C VAL A 132 5.70 12.40 1.57
N LYS A 133 4.69 13.08 1.02
CA LYS A 133 4.33 13.00 -0.40
C LYS A 133 5.47 13.46 -1.32
N GLN A 134 6.17 14.53 -0.94
CA GLN A 134 7.30 15.06 -1.71
C GLN A 134 8.51 14.12 -1.68
N MET A 135 8.76 13.49 -0.53
CA MET A 135 9.92 12.61 -0.36
C MET A 135 9.68 11.22 -0.95
N ILE A 136 8.48 10.67 -0.81
CA ILE A 136 8.11 9.34 -1.28
C ILE A 136 7.14 9.51 -2.44
N PRO A 137 7.64 9.62 -3.69
CA PRO A 137 6.80 9.90 -4.84
C PRO A 137 5.88 8.73 -5.19
N LYS A 138 6.32 7.49 -4.91
CA LYS A 138 5.62 6.25 -5.22
C LYS A 138 5.87 5.19 -4.15
N CYS A 139 4.85 4.40 -3.88
CA CYS A 139 4.94 3.16 -3.14
C CYS A 139 4.00 2.10 -3.70
N GLU A 140 4.29 0.83 -3.45
CA GLU A 140 3.38 -0.26 -3.83
C GLU A 140 2.14 -0.25 -2.91
N ILE A 141 2.37 -0.27 -1.60
CA ILE A 141 1.32 -0.29 -0.57
C ILE A 141 1.48 0.92 0.35
N LEU A 142 0.37 1.63 0.58
CA LEU A 142 0.25 2.64 1.65
C LEU A 142 -0.65 2.10 2.75
N GLU A 143 -0.15 2.02 3.98
CA GLU A 143 -0.95 1.67 5.16
C GLU A 143 -1.11 2.87 6.10
N ILE A 144 -2.36 3.19 6.42
CA ILE A 144 -2.73 4.13 7.47
C ILE A 144 -3.17 3.31 8.67
N THR A 145 -2.28 3.24 9.66
CA THR A 145 -2.43 2.32 10.79
C THR A 145 -3.48 2.80 11.80
N ALA A 146 -3.90 1.90 12.70
CA ALA A 146 -4.89 2.21 13.72
C ALA A 146 -4.43 3.25 14.77
N ASN A 147 -3.12 3.55 14.81
CA ASN A 147 -2.54 4.54 15.71
C ASN A 147 -2.86 5.99 15.30
N CYS A 148 -3.29 6.21 14.05
CA CYS A 148 -3.71 7.53 13.58
C CYS A 148 -4.99 8.00 14.27
N SER A 149 -5.12 9.31 14.49
CA SER A 149 -6.41 9.94 14.81
C SER A 149 -7.35 9.88 13.60
N ASN A 150 -8.65 10.16 13.78
CA ASN A 150 -9.61 10.18 12.67
C ASN A 150 -9.23 11.26 11.63
N GLU A 151 -8.84 12.45 12.11
CA GLU A 151 -8.39 13.57 11.26
C GLU A 151 -7.12 13.20 10.49
N THR A 152 -6.10 12.66 11.17
CA THR A 152 -4.88 12.20 10.50
C THR A 152 -5.17 11.11 9.48
N THR A 153 -6.09 10.19 9.79
CA THR A 153 -6.46 9.10 8.87
C THR A 153 -7.04 9.64 7.57
N LYS A 154 -8.02 10.56 7.64
CA LYS A 154 -8.58 11.20 6.44
C LYS A 154 -7.53 11.99 5.68
N MET A 155 -6.79 12.84 6.37
CA MET A 155 -5.81 13.70 5.71
C MET A 155 -4.69 12.89 5.07
N ALA A 156 -4.22 11.81 5.71
CA ALA A 156 -3.25 10.89 5.15
C ALA A 156 -3.81 10.21 3.89
N PHE A 157 -5.06 9.72 3.94
CA PHE A 157 -5.66 9.10 2.76
C PHE A 157 -5.80 10.11 1.61
N MET A 158 -6.35 11.29 1.87
CA MET A 158 -6.59 12.30 0.83
C MET A 158 -5.29 12.82 0.21
N LYS A 159 -4.23 12.98 1.01
CA LYS A 159 -2.96 13.51 0.53
C LYS A 159 -2.08 12.44 -0.12
N LEU A 160 -2.06 11.23 0.43
CA LEU A 160 -1.09 10.19 0.11
C LEU A 160 -1.65 9.03 -0.73
N SER A 161 -2.96 8.82 -0.82
CA SER A 161 -3.49 7.68 -1.61
C SER A 161 -2.98 7.63 -3.05
N SER A 162 -2.71 8.79 -3.66
CA SER A 162 -2.18 8.89 -5.02
C SER A 162 -0.74 8.41 -5.19
N ILE A 163 0.02 8.21 -4.11
CA ILE A 163 1.38 7.64 -4.21
C ILE A 163 1.36 6.12 -4.24
N ALA A 164 0.24 5.47 -3.88
CA ALA A 164 0.12 4.02 -3.87
C ALA A 164 -0.25 3.49 -5.25
N GLU A 165 0.59 2.61 -5.80
CA GLU A 165 0.42 2.01 -7.13
C GLU A 165 -0.46 0.75 -7.08
N GLU A 166 -0.41 -0.03 -6.00
CA GLU A 166 -1.20 -1.25 -5.85
C GLU A 166 -2.46 -1.00 -5.00
N LYS A 167 -2.27 -0.61 -3.74
CA LYS A 167 -3.39 -0.49 -2.80
C LYS A 167 -3.12 0.44 -1.61
N VAL A 168 -4.21 0.98 -1.08
CA VAL A 168 -4.24 1.73 0.17
C VAL A 168 -4.97 0.92 1.24
N GLU A 169 -4.33 0.70 2.38
CA GLU A 169 -4.89 0.00 3.53
C GLU A 169 -5.22 0.98 4.65
N VAL A 170 -6.44 0.91 5.19
CA VAL A 170 -6.94 1.79 6.24
C VAL A 170 -7.36 0.93 7.42
N ALA A 171 -6.56 0.97 8.50
CA ALA A 171 -6.76 0.12 9.68
C ALA A 171 -7.67 0.75 10.74
N ARG A 172 -8.05 2.01 10.57
CA ARG A 172 -9.02 2.71 11.42
C ARG A 172 -10.11 3.34 10.57
N ASN A 173 -11.34 3.04 10.88
CA ASN A 173 -12.48 3.75 10.34
C ASN A 173 -12.54 5.13 11.04
N PRO A 174 -12.38 6.24 10.31
CA PRO A 174 -12.52 7.55 10.93
C PRO A 174 -13.98 7.90 11.26
N SER A 175 -14.95 7.02 10.98
CA SER A 175 -16.39 7.29 11.10
C SER A 175 -16.83 7.68 12.51
N ASN A 176 -16.91 8.99 12.73
CA ASN A 176 -17.72 9.67 13.73
C ASN A 176 -18.82 10.47 12.98
N HIS A 177 -19.68 9.81 12.20
CA HIS A 177 -20.74 10.43 11.35
C HIS A 177 -20.29 11.46 10.28
N GLU A 178 -19.10 12.02 10.36
CA GLU A 178 -18.59 13.08 9.47
C GLU A 178 -17.81 12.51 8.26
N PHE A 179 -17.39 11.25 8.33
CA PHE A 179 -16.57 10.60 7.30
C PHE A 179 -17.41 9.57 6.53
N ARG A 180 -17.57 9.79 5.22
CA ARG A 180 -18.29 8.85 4.34
C ARG A 180 -17.32 8.03 3.53
N ILE A 181 -17.51 6.71 3.51
CA ILE A 181 -16.68 5.78 2.74
C ILE A 181 -16.66 6.11 1.23
N SER A 182 -17.70 6.76 0.71
CA SER A 182 -17.76 7.25 -0.67
C SER A 182 -16.67 8.25 -1.03
N GLU A 183 -16.19 9.06 -0.08
CA GLU A 183 -15.06 10.00 -0.32
C GLU A 183 -13.80 9.23 -0.72
N TYR A 184 -13.64 8.00 -0.24
CA TYR A 184 -12.51 7.14 -0.56
C TYR A 184 -12.74 6.30 -1.81
N LEU A 185 -13.95 5.77 -1.97
CA LEU A 185 -14.30 4.89 -3.09
C LEU A 185 -14.43 5.63 -4.42
N THR A 186 -14.59 6.96 -4.43
CA THR A 186 -14.68 7.75 -5.66
C THR A 186 -13.30 8.11 -6.24
N LEU A 187 -12.23 7.86 -5.50
CA LEU A 187 -10.87 8.08 -5.99
C LEU A 187 -10.47 7.03 -7.03
N ASN A 188 -9.71 7.46 -8.03
CA ASN A 188 -9.15 6.63 -9.11
C ASN A 188 -7.99 5.76 -8.59
N LEU A 189 -8.27 4.82 -7.67
CA LEU A 189 -7.26 3.95 -7.09
C LEU A 189 -7.32 2.55 -7.70
N ARG A 190 -6.19 1.84 -7.67
CA ARG A 190 -6.15 0.42 -8.03
C ARG A 190 -6.84 -0.42 -6.95
N GLY A 191 -6.39 -0.32 -5.70
CA GLY A 191 -6.97 -1.07 -4.58
C GLY A 191 -7.19 -0.24 -3.33
N VAL A 192 -8.25 -0.56 -2.58
CA VAL A 192 -8.47 -0.06 -1.23
C VAL A 192 -8.94 -1.19 -0.32
N ILE A 193 -8.32 -1.28 0.86
CA ILE A 193 -8.68 -2.23 1.92
C ILE A 193 -8.99 -1.46 3.20
N PHE A 194 -10.24 -1.52 3.64
CA PHE A 194 -10.65 -1.07 4.96
C PHE A 194 -10.61 -2.26 5.92
N LYS A 195 -9.71 -2.22 6.91
CA LYS A 195 -9.41 -3.33 7.82
C LYS A 195 -9.57 -2.97 9.30
N ASP A 196 -10.45 -2.03 9.63
CA ASP A 196 -10.85 -1.79 11.02
C ASP A 196 -11.78 -2.92 11.47
N TYR A 197 -11.33 -3.69 12.46
CA TYR A 197 -12.09 -4.81 13.02
C TYR A 197 -12.98 -4.40 14.19
N ASN A 198 -12.82 -3.18 14.70
CA ASN A 198 -13.53 -2.68 15.87
C ASN A 198 -14.69 -1.76 15.49
N ASN A 199 -14.61 -1.11 14.32
CA ASN A 199 -15.59 -0.14 13.87
C ASN A 199 -16.18 -0.52 12.52
N VAL A 200 -17.48 -0.32 12.42
CA VAL A 200 -18.27 -0.75 11.27
C VAL A 200 -18.28 0.35 10.20
N PHE A 201 -18.05 -0.03 8.94
CA PHE A 201 -18.16 0.88 7.80
C PHE A 201 -19.59 0.90 7.28
N GLU A 202 -20.27 2.03 7.47
CA GLU A 202 -21.59 2.25 6.87
C GLU A 202 -21.46 2.36 5.35
N LEU A 203 -21.99 1.35 4.65
CA LEU A 203 -21.98 1.29 3.20
C LEU A 203 -23.41 1.44 2.70
N LYS A 204 -23.64 2.48 1.91
CA LYS A 204 -24.88 2.62 1.15
C LYS A 204 -24.72 2.01 -0.22
N LEU A 205 -25.86 1.63 -0.80
CA LEU A 205 -25.95 1.16 -2.16
C LEU A 205 -25.26 2.11 -3.15
N GLU A 206 -25.49 3.42 -3.01
CA GLU A 206 -24.95 4.43 -3.92
C GLU A 206 -23.42 4.47 -3.85
N ASP A 207 -22.83 4.21 -2.69
CA ASP A 207 -21.37 4.21 -2.51
C ASP A 207 -20.71 3.10 -3.36
N LEU A 208 -21.35 1.93 -3.48
CA LEU A 208 -20.88 0.81 -4.33
C LEU A 208 -21.10 1.06 -5.83
N LEU A 209 -22.20 1.73 -6.18
CA LEU A 209 -22.53 2.03 -7.58
C LEU A 209 -21.63 3.12 -8.17
N MET A 210 -21.22 4.09 -7.34
CA MET A 210 -20.35 5.21 -7.75
C MET A 210 -18.86 4.93 -7.52
N ALA A 211 -18.50 3.72 -7.08
CA ALA A 211 -17.13 3.37 -6.80
C ALA A 211 -16.25 3.42 -8.08
N ASN A 212 -15.10 4.05 -7.95
CA ASN A 212 -14.09 4.24 -8.98
C ASN A 212 -12.74 3.60 -8.58
N VAL A 213 -12.81 2.52 -7.79
CA VAL A 213 -11.67 1.70 -7.38
C VAL A 213 -11.81 0.30 -7.98
N ALA A 214 -10.73 -0.27 -8.51
CA ALA A 214 -10.79 -1.58 -9.16
C ALA A 214 -10.93 -2.74 -8.14
N TYR A 215 -10.19 -2.69 -7.03
CA TYR A 215 -10.19 -3.72 -5.99
C TYR A 215 -10.62 -3.12 -4.65
N ILE A 216 -11.79 -3.52 -4.15
CA ILE A 216 -12.34 -3.00 -2.90
C ILE A 216 -12.46 -4.15 -1.91
N THR A 217 -11.91 -3.96 -0.71
CA THR A 217 -12.20 -4.83 0.43
C THR A 217 -12.66 -4.00 1.61
N VAL A 218 -13.82 -4.32 2.16
CA VAL A 218 -14.35 -3.68 3.37
C VAL A 218 -14.57 -4.75 4.43
N ARG A 219 -13.79 -4.69 5.52
CA ARG A 219 -14.01 -5.46 6.74
C ARG A 219 -15.05 -4.73 7.60
N GLU A 220 -15.90 -5.49 8.28
CA GLU A 220 -17.00 -4.97 9.10
C GLU A 220 -17.91 -3.97 8.32
N ALA A 221 -18.43 -4.42 7.18
CA ALA A 221 -19.37 -3.66 6.36
C ALA A 221 -20.79 -3.69 6.94
N LYS A 222 -21.39 -2.52 7.19
CA LYS A 222 -22.82 -2.37 7.49
C LYS A 222 -23.58 -2.22 6.18
N ILE A 223 -24.06 -3.33 5.65
CA ILE A 223 -24.94 -3.37 4.49
C ILE A 223 -25.95 -4.51 4.66
N THR A 224 -27.21 -4.26 4.29
CA THR A 224 -28.28 -5.26 4.43
C THR A 224 -28.35 -6.18 3.21
N ASP A 225 -28.86 -7.40 3.40
CA ASP A 225 -29.11 -8.34 2.30
C ASP A 225 -30.02 -7.73 1.21
N LYS A 226 -30.97 -6.87 1.62
CA LYS A 226 -31.85 -6.13 0.71
C LYS A 226 -31.12 -5.08 -0.11
N GLU A 227 -30.15 -4.38 0.48
CA GLU A 227 -29.30 -3.44 -0.25
C GLU A 227 -28.37 -4.16 -1.23
N LEU A 228 -27.81 -5.30 -0.85
CA LEU A 228 -27.06 -6.17 -1.78
C LEU A 228 -27.94 -6.68 -2.93
N ASN A 229 -29.17 -7.13 -2.64
CA ASN A 229 -30.13 -7.49 -3.68
C ASN A 229 -30.41 -6.32 -4.64
N ARG A 230 -30.63 -5.12 -4.09
CA ARG A 230 -30.88 -3.91 -4.88
C ARG A 230 -29.66 -3.51 -5.71
N PHE A 231 -28.44 -3.65 -5.17
CA PHE A 231 -27.18 -3.48 -5.89
C PHE A 231 -27.11 -4.38 -7.10
N LEU A 232 -27.32 -5.68 -6.92
CA LEU A 232 -27.33 -6.64 -8.02
C LEU A 232 -28.40 -6.30 -9.07
N LYS A 233 -29.59 -5.85 -8.65
CA LYS A 233 -30.69 -5.49 -9.57
C LYS A 233 -30.31 -4.29 -10.42
N LEU A 234 -29.71 -3.28 -9.78
CA LEU A 234 -29.27 -2.07 -10.47
C LEU A 234 -28.08 -2.34 -11.37
N TRP A 235 -27.12 -3.16 -10.94
CA TRP A 235 -26.00 -3.56 -11.79
C TRP A 235 -26.46 -4.34 -13.03
N MET A 236 -27.43 -5.26 -12.88
CA MET A 236 -28.02 -6.02 -13.98
C MET A 236 -28.79 -5.15 -14.98
N LYS A 237 -29.50 -4.12 -14.48
CA LYS A 237 -30.28 -3.18 -15.31
C LYS A 237 -29.45 -2.03 -15.87
N GLY A 238 -28.26 -1.79 -15.32
CA GLY A 238 -27.51 -0.57 -15.56
C GLY A 238 -26.97 -0.50 -16.99
N ASN A 239 -27.30 0.56 -17.72
CA ASN A 239 -26.72 0.85 -19.04
C ASN A 239 -25.35 1.56 -18.95
N HIS A 240 -24.73 1.58 -17.77
CA HIS A 240 -23.40 2.14 -17.61
C HIS A 240 -22.40 1.30 -18.41
N THR A 241 -21.91 1.87 -19.52
CA THR A 241 -20.85 1.28 -20.34
C THR A 241 -19.57 1.07 -19.53
N PHE A 242 -19.34 1.90 -18.51
CA PHE A 242 -18.19 1.86 -17.62
C PHE A 242 -18.60 1.67 -16.16
N TYR A 243 -18.32 0.49 -15.61
CA TYR A 243 -18.30 0.21 -14.17
C TYR A 243 -16.91 -0.31 -13.87
N ARG A 244 -16.15 0.43 -13.05
CA ARG A 244 -14.73 0.16 -12.85
C ARG A 244 -14.43 -1.00 -11.91
N PRO A 245 -15.15 -1.22 -10.79
CA PRO A 245 -14.80 -2.29 -9.88
C PRO A 245 -14.69 -3.64 -10.59
N GLU A 246 -13.53 -4.27 -10.45
CA GLU A 246 -13.22 -5.62 -10.92
C GLU A 246 -13.47 -6.64 -9.81
N TYR A 247 -13.23 -6.22 -8.56
CA TYR A 247 -13.38 -7.07 -7.39
C TYR A 247 -13.90 -6.27 -6.18
N ILE A 248 -14.94 -6.78 -5.54
CA ILE A 248 -15.46 -6.24 -4.27
C ILE A 248 -15.60 -7.39 -3.27
N LYS A 249 -14.94 -7.26 -2.11
CA LYS A 249 -15.13 -8.13 -0.95
C LYS A 249 -15.71 -7.34 0.22
N LEU A 250 -16.89 -7.74 0.67
CA LEU A 250 -17.56 -7.19 1.85
C LEU A 250 -17.62 -8.27 2.92
N CYS A 251 -17.10 -7.98 4.11
CA CYS A 251 -17.25 -8.85 5.28
C CYS A 251 -18.22 -8.17 6.23
N THR A 252 -19.45 -8.67 6.32
CA THR A 252 -20.51 -8.05 7.12
C THR A 252 -20.44 -8.49 8.58
N GLU A 253 -21.04 -7.71 9.49
CA GLU A 253 -21.13 -8.13 10.91
C GLU A 253 -21.90 -9.46 11.06
N LYS A 254 -22.98 -9.60 10.31
CA LYS A 254 -23.92 -10.73 10.38
C LYS A 254 -23.74 -11.66 9.19
N ARG A 255 -24.16 -12.91 9.36
CA ARG A 255 -24.21 -13.89 8.26
C ARG A 255 -25.18 -13.39 7.18
N ILE A 256 -24.75 -13.47 5.94
CA ILE A 256 -25.51 -13.01 4.78
C ILE A 256 -26.55 -14.07 4.40
N ASN A 257 -27.82 -13.66 4.27
CA ASN A 257 -28.85 -14.55 3.76
C ASN A 257 -28.81 -14.60 2.23
N ARG A 258 -28.25 -15.68 1.69
CA ARG A 258 -28.15 -15.91 0.24
C ARG A 258 -29.52 -15.83 -0.45
N GLU A 259 -30.58 -16.38 0.14
CA GLU A 259 -31.90 -16.40 -0.49
C GLU A 259 -32.48 -14.99 -0.65
N GLU A 260 -32.27 -14.12 0.35
CA GLU A 260 -32.72 -12.73 0.28
C GLU A 260 -31.89 -11.92 -0.71
N VAL A 261 -30.56 -12.09 -0.74
CA VAL A 261 -29.67 -11.42 -1.70
C VAL A 261 -30.04 -11.76 -3.15
N PHE A 262 -30.39 -13.03 -3.43
CA PHE A 262 -30.73 -13.49 -4.79
C PHE A 262 -32.24 -13.50 -5.10
N LYS A 263 -33.06 -12.93 -4.23
CA LYS A 263 -34.51 -12.91 -4.42
C LYS A 263 -34.91 -12.16 -5.69
N GLY A 264 -35.55 -12.88 -6.61
CA GLY A 264 -36.05 -12.34 -7.87
C GLY A 264 -35.02 -12.28 -9.00
N PHE A 265 -34.03 -13.17 -8.99
CA PHE A 265 -33.10 -13.38 -10.11
C PHE A 265 -33.10 -14.85 -10.55
N GLU A 266 -32.97 -15.07 -11.85
CA GLU A 266 -32.42 -16.30 -12.37
C GLU A 266 -30.89 -16.19 -12.36
N TYR A 267 -30.21 -17.22 -11.85
CA TYR A 267 -28.75 -17.26 -11.78
C TYR A 267 -28.26 -18.67 -12.12
N ALA A 268 -27.10 -18.73 -12.78
CA ALA A 268 -26.45 -20.01 -13.07
C ALA A 268 -25.49 -20.38 -11.93
N ARG A 269 -25.31 -21.68 -11.71
CA ARG A 269 -24.31 -22.20 -10.77
C ARG A 269 -23.15 -22.83 -11.55
N VAL A 270 -21.97 -22.23 -11.46
CA VAL A 270 -20.76 -22.68 -12.17
C VAL A 270 -19.66 -22.92 -11.13
N ASN A 271 -19.18 -24.16 -10.99
CA ASN A 271 -18.10 -24.52 -10.06
C ASN A 271 -18.32 -24.00 -8.62
N SER A 272 -19.53 -24.15 -8.09
CA SER A 272 -19.98 -23.64 -6.77
C SER A 272 -20.07 -22.10 -6.64
N ARG A 273 -19.91 -21.36 -7.74
CA ARG A 273 -20.07 -19.91 -7.84
C ARG A 273 -21.44 -19.58 -8.41
N LEU A 274 -21.99 -18.44 -8.03
CA LEU A 274 -23.19 -17.90 -8.64
C LEU A 274 -22.78 -16.93 -9.74
N GLN A 275 -23.35 -17.10 -10.93
CA GLN A 275 -23.06 -16.27 -12.09
C GLN A 275 -24.32 -15.51 -12.49
N LEU A 276 -24.17 -14.21 -12.65
CA LEU A 276 -25.14 -13.33 -13.30
C LEU A 276 -24.56 -12.85 -14.63
N GLU A 277 -25.39 -12.78 -15.66
CA GLU A 277 -25.01 -12.29 -16.99
C GLU A 277 -25.92 -11.14 -17.39
N ARG A 278 -25.32 -9.99 -17.69
CA ARG A 278 -26.03 -8.81 -18.17
C ARG A 278 -26.34 -8.94 -19.66
N ALA A 279 -27.31 -8.16 -20.11
CA ALA A 279 -27.71 -8.11 -21.52
C ALA A 279 -26.58 -7.70 -22.49
N ASP A 280 -25.54 -7.02 -22.00
CA ASP A 280 -24.35 -6.63 -22.77
C ASP A 280 -23.23 -7.69 -22.76
N GLY A 281 -23.47 -8.89 -22.21
CA GLY A 281 -22.51 -9.99 -22.14
C GLY A 281 -21.54 -9.94 -20.96
N LYS A 282 -21.56 -8.86 -20.17
CA LYS A 282 -20.76 -8.76 -18.94
C LYS A 282 -21.24 -9.77 -17.90
N LYS A 283 -20.29 -10.41 -17.22
CA LYS A 283 -20.52 -11.46 -16.24
C LYS A 283 -20.12 -10.99 -14.85
N LEU A 284 -20.88 -11.41 -13.85
CA LEU A 284 -20.57 -11.18 -12.45
C LEU A 284 -20.59 -12.52 -11.73
N PHE A 285 -19.45 -12.90 -11.15
CA PHE A 285 -19.32 -14.05 -10.28
C PHE A 285 -19.46 -13.62 -8.82
N ILE A 286 -20.23 -14.38 -8.07
CA ILE A 286 -20.59 -14.05 -6.69
C ILE A 286 -20.35 -15.26 -5.79
N TRP A 287 -19.70 -14.99 -4.66
CA TRP A 287 -19.49 -15.95 -3.56
C TRP A 287 -20.03 -15.34 -2.28
N ILE A 288 -20.91 -16.06 -1.62
CA ILE A 288 -21.37 -15.68 -0.28
C ILE A 288 -20.94 -16.78 0.67
N LEU A 289 -20.03 -16.54 1.61
CA LEU A 289 -19.50 -17.55 2.53
C LEU A 289 -19.61 -17.03 3.97
N GLY A 290 -20.65 -17.47 4.68
CA GLY A 290 -20.91 -17.00 6.04
C GLY A 290 -21.19 -15.49 6.05
N ARG A 291 -20.20 -14.71 6.49
CA ARG A 291 -20.25 -13.24 6.57
C ARG A 291 -19.61 -12.54 5.37
N ASP A 292 -18.97 -13.28 4.48
CA ASP A 292 -18.28 -12.70 3.32
C ASP A 292 -19.20 -12.71 2.10
N ALA A 293 -19.33 -11.58 1.41
CA ALA A 293 -19.82 -11.47 0.04
C ALA A 293 -18.69 -10.98 -0.87
N ILE A 294 -18.42 -11.73 -1.93
CA ILE A 294 -17.39 -11.44 -2.93
C ILE A 294 -18.08 -11.30 -4.28
N PHE A 295 -17.73 -10.25 -5.01
CA PHE A 295 -18.23 -9.91 -6.33
C PHE A 295 -17.02 -9.76 -7.26
N GLU A 296 -16.96 -10.52 -8.34
CA GLU A 296 -15.90 -10.45 -9.35
C GLU A 296 -16.54 -10.14 -10.70
N PHE A 297 -16.25 -8.95 -11.22
CA PHE A 297 -16.81 -8.41 -12.45
C PHE A 297 -15.89 -8.79 -13.61
N ARG A 298 -16.48 -9.39 -14.65
CA ARG A 298 -15.80 -9.80 -15.88
C ARG A 298 -16.53 -9.16 -17.06
N GLY A 299 -15.82 -8.40 -17.87
CA GLY A 299 -16.35 -7.68 -19.03
C GLY A 299 -15.32 -7.57 -20.12
#